data_AF-A0A1I5FB74-F1
#
_entry.id   AF-A0A1I5FB74-F1
#
_cell.length_a   1.000
_cell.length_b   1.000
_cell.length_c   1.000
_cell.angle_alpha   90.00
_cell.angle_beta   90.00
_cell.angle_gamma   90.00
#
_symmetry.space_group_name_H-M   'P 1'
#
loop_
_entity.id
_entity.type
_entity.pdbx_description
1 polymer ?
#
loop_
_entity_poly.entity_id
_entity_poly.type
_entity_poly.pdbx_seq_one_letter_code
_entity_poly.pdbx_strand_id
1 'polypeptide(L)'
;MGRGPAPLNDAADPVSDSNPELSVRTSTRIPSERTQRSQASRRDGPNGYDDLGPDLRRLARLAADDPERGPLRDRLICEFLPLVRNLSRRYLTAAHSSEDLEQAATLGLIKALDRYDPDAATGGPLGYLVPSVRGEILRYLRDHSWALRVPRDLKELGVSINKATVVL
;
A
#
# COMPACT_ATOMS: atom_id res chain seq x y z
N MET A 1 -42.72 -59.20 7.71
CA MET A 1 -41.40 -59.84 7.51
C MET A 1 -41.14 -59.95 6.00
N GLY A 2 -39.90 -59.66 5.56
CA GLY A 2 -39.43 -59.67 4.16
C GLY A 2 -39.43 -58.25 3.55
N ARG A 3 -38.42 -57.40 3.78
CA ARG A 3 -37.06 -57.33 3.17
C ARG A 3 -37.10 -57.30 1.63
N GLY A 4 -36.55 -56.21 1.06
CA GLY A 4 -36.55 -55.82 -0.36
C GLY A 4 -35.74 -56.72 -1.32
N PRO A 5 -35.47 -56.26 -2.56
CA PRO A 5 -34.48 -55.18 -2.75
C PRO A 5 -34.85 -54.10 -3.79
N ALA A 6 -34.27 -52.92 -3.62
CA ALA A 6 -33.99 -51.92 -4.67
C ALA A 6 -32.51 -52.07 -5.11
N PRO A 7 -31.98 -51.35 -6.12
CA PRO A 7 -32.61 -50.47 -7.11
C PRO A 7 -32.22 -50.84 -8.57
N LEU A 8 -32.91 -50.27 -9.57
CA LEU A 8 -32.30 -50.15 -10.89
C LEU A 8 -32.29 -48.68 -11.32
N ASN A 9 -31.06 -48.25 -11.48
CA ASN A 9 -30.54 -46.96 -11.91
C ASN A 9 -30.85 -46.76 -13.39
N ASP A 10 -31.77 -45.85 -13.73
CA ASP A 10 -31.85 -45.35 -15.11
C ASP A 10 -30.80 -44.25 -15.27
N ALA A 11 -29.81 -44.60 -16.09
CA ALA A 11 -28.59 -43.88 -16.32
C ALA A 11 -28.81 -42.49 -16.93
N ALA A 12 -28.02 -41.54 -16.44
CA ALA A 12 -27.66 -40.33 -17.18
C ALA A 12 -26.73 -40.67 -18.36
N ASP A 13 -26.97 -39.95 -19.47
CA ASP A 13 -26.12 -39.58 -20.63
C ASP A 13 -25.12 -40.58 -21.25
N PRO A 14 -25.05 -40.54 -22.60
CA PRO A 14 -23.77 -40.34 -23.25
C PRO A 14 -23.75 -39.14 -24.22
N VAL A 15 -22.73 -38.32 -24.00
CA VAL A 15 -22.13 -37.29 -24.84
C VAL A 15 -21.83 -37.78 -26.27
N SER A 16 -22.12 -36.99 -27.32
CA SER A 16 -21.23 -36.80 -28.50
C SER A 16 -21.75 -35.74 -29.48
N ASP A 17 -20.90 -34.71 -29.64
CA ASP A 17 -20.54 -33.95 -30.84
C ASP A 17 -21.60 -33.30 -31.73
N SER A 18 -21.66 -31.95 -31.65
CA SER A 18 -21.18 -31.06 -32.73
C SER A 18 -21.52 -29.61 -32.38
N ASN A 19 -20.58 -28.87 -31.80
CA ASN A 19 -20.59 -27.42 -31.94
C ASN A 19 -19.24 -26.99 -32.54
N PRO A 20 -19.19 -26.65 -33.83
CA PRO A 20 -17.96 -26.21 -34.45
C PRO A 20 -17.64 -24.78 -33.99
N GLU A 21 -16.40 -24.62 -33.57
CA GLU A 21 -15.63 -23.40 -33.46
C GLU A 21 -16.30 -22.07 -33.89
N LEU A 22 -16.54 -21.20 -32.91
CA LEU A 22 -16.28 -19.78 -33.11
C LEU A 22 -15.32 -19.30 -32.02
N SER A 23 -14.05 -19.59 -32.28
CA SER A 23 -12.91 -18.95 -31.62
C SER A 23 -12.93 -17.45 -31.89
N VAL A 24 -13.36 -16.66 -30.91
CA VAL A 24 -12.79 -15.32 -30.70
C VAL A 24 -12.38 -15.22 -29.25
N ARG A 25 -11.18 -15.73 -28.99
CA ARG A 25 -10.39 -15.45 -27.81
C ARG A 25 -10.08 -13.94 -27.78
N THR A 26 -10.79 -13.19 -26.97
CA THR A 26 -10.25 -11.92 -26.44
C THR A 26 -10.34 -11.95 -24.92
N SER A 27 -9.67 -12.95 -24.34
CA SER A 27 -9.23 -12.84 -22.95
C SER A 27 -7.93 -12.04 -22.99
N THR A 28 -8.04 -10.72 -22.99
CA THR A 28 -6.92 -9.84 -22.67
C THR A 28 -6.62 -10.03 -21.19
N ARG A 29 -5.86 -11.08 -20.86
CA ARG A 29 -5.20 -11.21 -19.57
C ARG A 29 -4.24 -10.04 -19.46
N ILE A 30 -4.56 -9.08 -18.59
CA ILE A 30 -3.65 -8.01 -18.20
C ILE A 30 -2.37 -8.64 -17.63
N PRO A 31 -1.20 -8.50 -18.29
CA PRO A 31 0.07 -8.95 -17.74
C PRO A 31 0.72 -7.74 -17.05
N SER A 32 0.36 -7.44 -15.80
CA SER A 32 1.06 -6.39 -15.03
C SER A 32 1.11 -6.62 -13.51
N GLU A 33 0.15 -7.31 -12.90
CA GLU A 33 0.11 -7.45 -11.44
C GLU A 33 1.17 -8.40 -10.86
N ARG A 34 1.54 -9.46 -11.60
CA ARG A 34 2.51 -10.46 -11.12
C ARG A 34 3.94 -9.89 -11.09
N THR A 35 4.31 -9.06 -12.06
CA THR A 35 5.63 -8.41 -12.14
C THR A 35 5.80 -7.34 -11.05
N GLN A 36 4.76 -6.56 -10.76
CA GLN A 36 4.79 -5.52 -9.72
C GLN A 36 4.98 -6.11 -8.32
N ARG A 37 4.31 -7.24 -8.00
CA ARG A 37 4.45 -7.92 -6.71
C ARG A 37 5.86 -8.49 -6.49
N SER A 38 6.50 -8.96 -7.56
CA SER A 38 7.87 -9.49 -7.53
C SER A 38 8.97 -8.42 -7.43
N GLN A 39 8.72 -7.19 -7.89
CA GLN A 39 9.65 -6.06 -7.68
C GLN A 39 9.45 -5.40 -6.31
N ALA A 40 8.21 -5.25 -5.84
CA ALA A 40 7.91 -4.69 -4.53
C ALA A 40 8.53 -5.54 -3.39
N SER A 41 8.55 -6.87 -3.50
CA SER A 41 9.17 -7.76 -2.51
C SER A 41 10.71 -7.70 -2.48
N ARG A 42 11.35 -7.01 -3.44
CA ARG A 42 12.82 -6.84 -3.45
C ARG A 42 13.29 -5.62 -2.65
N ARG A 43 12.40 -4.68 -2.32
CA ARG A 43 12.74 -3.39 -1.70
C ARG A 43 12.55 -3.34 -0.17
N ASP A 44 12.35 -4.48 0.50
CA ASP A 44 12.04 -4.57 1.94
C ASP A 44 13.27 -4.42 2.89
N GLY A 45 14.43 -4.00 2.37
CA GLY A 45 15.66 -3.81 3.15
C GLY A 45 16.00 -2.34 3.44
N PRO A 46 16.91 -2.06 4.41
CA PRO A 46 17.37 -0.70 4.72
C PRO A 46 17.98 0.04 3.52
N ASN A 47 18.44 -0.71 2.51
CA ASN A 47 19.07 -0.21 1.29
C ASN A 47 18.18 -0.44 0.04
N GLY A 48 16.89 -0.72 0.21
CA GLY A 48 16.00 -1.18 -0.86
C GLY A 48 15.74 -0.17 -1.99
N TYR A 49 16.26 1.05 -1.88
CA TYR A 49 16.10 2.13 -2.85
C TYR A 49 17.43 2.80 -3.23
N ASP A 50 18.56 2.23 -2.81
CA ASP A 50 19.88 2.80 -3.11
C ASP A 50 20.22 2.74 -4.61
N ASP A 51 19.60 1.80 -5.34
CA ASP A 51 19.65 1.67 -6.79
C ASP A 51 19.11 2.91 -7.53
N LEU A 52 18.22 3.69 -6.89
CA LEU A 52 17.67 4.92 -7.44
C LEU A 52 18.58 6.15 -7.22
N GLY A 53 19.69 5.98 -6.49
CA GLY A 53 20.64 7.06 -6.20
C GLY A 53 21.14 7.84 -7.43
N PRO A 54 21.49 7.20 -8.56
CA PRO A 54 21.87 7.90 -9.79
C PRO A 54 20.76 8.81 -10.34
N ASP A 55 19.50 8.32 -10.37
CA ASP A 55 18.36 9.08 -10.87
C ASP A 55 18.00 10.24 -9.94
N LEU A 56 18.10 10.04 -8.61
CA LEU A 56 17.95 11.11 -7.63
C LEU A 56 19.01 12.21 -7.78
N ARG A 57 20.28 11.81 -8.01
CA ARG A 57 21.36 12.77 -8.33
C ARG A 57 21.11 13.51 -9.64
N ARG A 58 20.59 12.84 -10.65
CA ARG A 58 20.20 13.49 -11.92
C ARG A 58 19.08 14.50 -11.65
N LEU A 59 18.02 14.12 -10.95
CA LEU A 59 16.91 15.00 -10.59
C LEU A 59 17.38 16.26 -9.85
N ALA A 60 18.31 16.12 -8.90
CA ALA A 60 18.84 17.26 -8.13
C ALA A 60 19.63 18.27 -8.99
N ARG A 61 20.19 17.84 -10.14
CA ARG A 61 21.00 18.70 -11.03
C ARG A 61 20.20 19.40 -12.13
N LEU A 62 19.03 18.88 -12.49
CA LEU A 62 18.19 19.46 -13.54
C LEU A 62 17.57 20.79 -13.07
N ALA A 63 17.57 21.81 -13.93
CA ALA A 63 16.88 23.07 -13.66
C ALA A 63 15.37 22.85 -13.54
N ALA A 64 14.67 23.76 -12.85
CA ALA A 64 13.23 23.61 -12.58
C ALA A 64 12.37 23.60 -13.85
N ASP A 65 12.81 24.29 -14.90
CA ASP A 65 12.18 24.41 -16.22
C ASP A 65 12.70 23.38 -17.23
N ASP A 66 13.60 22.49 -16.83
CA ASP A 66 14.13 21.44 -17.70
C ASP A 66 13.02 20.44 -18.07
N PRO A 67 12.78 20.18 -19.37
CA PRO A 67 11.70 19.30 -19.81
C PRO A 67 11.87 17.85 -19.33
N GLU A 68 13.09 17.40 -19.03
CA GLU A 68 13.36 16.05 -18.51
C GLU A 68 13.05 15.91 -17.02
N ARG A 69 12.95 17.03 -16.28
CA ARG A 69 12.76 17.03 -14.83
C ARG A 69 11.43 16.42 -14.44
N GLY A 70 10.34 16.82 -15.09
CA GLY A 70 8.98 16.33 -14.81
C GLY A 70 8.86 14.81 -14.96
N PRO A 71 9.16 14.25 -16.14
CA PRO A 71 9.09 12.79 -16.36
C PRO A 71 9.98 11.98 -15.42
N LEU A 72 11.20 12.46 -15.12
CA LEU A 72 12.11 11.77 -14.19
C LEU A 72 11.55 11.77 -12.76
N ARG A 73 11.02 12.92 -12.32
CA ARG A 73 10.39 13.07 -11.01
C ARG A 73 9.19 12.14 -10.86
N ASP A 74 8.30 12.11 -11.85
CA ASP A 74 7.09 11.28 -11.81
C ASP A 74 7.45 9.79 -11.75
N ARG A 75 8.46 9.37 -12.52
CA ARG A 75 9.00 8.02 -12.43
C ARG A 75 9.52 7.69 -11.04
N LEU A 76 10.32 8.57 -10.44
CA LEU A 76 10.83 8.38 -9.08
C LEU A 76 9.70 8.29 -8.06
N ILE A 77 8.68 9.15 -8.16
CA ILE A 77 7.49 9.07 -7.31
C ILE A 77 6.86 7.68 -7.41
N CYS A 78 6.65 7.17 -8.62
CA CYS A 78 6.09 5.84 -8.85
C CYS A 78 6.93 4.72 -8.22
N GLU A 79 8.26 4.78 -8.35
CA GLU A 79 9.17 3.80 -7.75
C GLU A 79 9.05 3.77 -6.21
N PHE A 80 8.82 4.93 -5.58
CA PHE A 80 8.67 5.04 -4.13
C PHE A 80 7.24 4.82 -3.60
N LEU A 81 6.22 4.66 -4.45
CA LEU A 81 4.84 4.40 -4.00
C LEU A 81 4.69 3.15 -3.09
N PRO A 82 5.39 2.02 -3.33
CA PRO A 82 5.34 0.87 -2.44
C PRO A 82 5.83 1.20 -1.01
N LEU A 83 6.88 2.02 -0.88
CA LEU A 83 7.35 2.52 0.42
C LEU A 83 6.26 3.35 1.10
N VAL A 84 5.68 4.30 0.37
CA VAL A 84 4.60 5.16 0.88
C VAL A 84 3.45 4.32 1.42
N ARG A 85 2.96 3.35 0.64
CA ARG A 85 1.91 2.42 1.05
C ARG A 85 2.28 1.62 2.31
N ASN A 86 3.52 1.14 2.40
CA ASN A 86 3.99 0.43 3.60
C ASN A 86 3.97 1.34 4.82
N LEU A 87 4.46 2.58 4.69
CA LEU A 87 4.49 3.55 5.77
C LEU A 87 3.07 3.92 6.21
N SER A 88 2.18 4.28 5.30
CA SER A 88 0.78 4.66 5.62
C SER A 88 0.03 3.55 6.35
N ARG A 89 0.22 2.28 5.96
CA ARG A 89 -0.40 1.13 6.66
C ARG A 89 -0.08 1.05 8.15
N ARG A 90 1.09 1.55 8.58
CA ARG A 90 1.51 1.54 9.99
C ARG A 90 0.75 2.57 10.84
N TYR A 91 0.08 3.53 10.22
CA TYR A 91 -0.66 4.61 10.88
C TYR A 91 -2.18 4.47 10.73
N LEU A 92 -2.65 3.33 10.20
CA LEU A 92 -4.08 3.06 10.07
C LEU A 92 -4.75 3.05 11.45
N THR A 93 -5.87 3.74 11.53
CA THR A 93 -6.78 3.73 12.68
C THR A 93 -8.21 3.71 12.17
N ALA A 94 -9.17 3.33 13.03
CA ALA A 94 -10.58 3.33 12.64
C ALA A 94 -11.13 4.73 12.27
N ALA A 95 -10.42 5.80 12.63
CA ALA A 95 -10.85 7.18 12.43
C ALA A 95 -10.47 7.76 11.05
N HIS A 96 -9.57 7.12 10.31
CA HIS A 96 -9.03 7.69 9.06
C HIS A 96 -8.98 6.64 7.95
N SER A 97 -9.32 7.07 6.73
CA SER A 97 -9.20 6.22 5.54
C SER A 97 -7.74 5.88 5.26
N SER A 98 -7.51 4.66 4.77
CA SER A 98 -6.21 4.27 4.23
C SER A 98 -5.78 5.14 3.06
N GLU A 99 -6.74 5.60 2.26
CA GLU A 99 -6.48 6.42 1.08
C GLU A 99 -5.98 7.81 1.49
N ASP A 100 -6.61 8.44 2.49
CA ASP A 100 -6.18 9.77 2.94
C ASP A 100 -4.76 9.75 3.53
N LEU A 101 -4.43 8.68 4.27
CA LEU A 101 -3.07 8.48 4.79
C LEU A 101 -2.05 8.22 3.67
N GLU A 102 -2.43 7.49 2.62
CA GLU A 102 -1.59 7.30 1.43
C GLU A 102 -1.40 8.63 0.68
N GLN A 103 -2.44 9.44 0.53
CA GLN A 103 -2.36 10.76 -0.11
C GLN A 103 -1.46 11.71 0.67
N ALA A 104 -1.65 11.82 1.99
CA ALA A 104 -0.81 12.63 2.86
C ALA A 104 0.66 12.18 2.77
N ALA A 105 0.91 10.88 2.86
CA ALA A 105 2.26 10.33 2.73
C ALA A 105 2.88 10.60 1.34
N THR A 106 2.09 10.50 0.27
CA THR A 106 2.53 10.79 -1.11
C THR A 106 2.91 12.26 -1.27
N LEU A 107 2.14 13.19 -0.67
CA LEU A 107 2.49 14.60 -0.64
C LEU A 107 3.83 14.83 0.09
N GLY A 108 4.07 14.10 1.17
CA GLY A 108 5.34 14.11 1.90
C GLY A 108 6.51 13.64 1.04
N LEU A 109 6.32 12.55 0.29
CA LEU A 109 7.31 12.02 -0.64
C LEU A 109 7.63 13.03 -1.75
N ILE A 110 6.60 13.59 -2.39
CA ILE A 110 6.71 14.59 -3.44
C ILE A 110 7.58 15.77 -2.95
N LYS A 111 7.19 16.35 -1.81
CA LYS A 111 7.90 17.49 -1.22
C LYS A 111 9.35 17.15 -0.87
N ALA A 112 9.61 15.91 -0.46
CA ALA A 112 10.94 15.45 -0.12
C ALA A 112 11.81 15.27 -1.38
N LEU A 113 11.28 14.64 -2.44
CA LEU A 113 11.98 14.50 -3.72
C LEU A 113 12.31 15.87 -4.34
N ASP A 114 11.39 16.82 -4.25
CA ASP A 114 11.60 18.18 -4.77
C ASP A 114 12.75 18.94 -4.09
N ARG A 115 13.07 18.58 -2.84
CA ARG A 115 14.14 19.20 -2.02
C ARG A 115 15.28 18.23 -1.70
N TYR A 116 15.33 17.09 -2.39
CA TYR A 116 16.33 16.07 -2.11
C TYR A 116 17.71 16.57 -2.54
N ASP A 117 18.64 16.58 -1.59
CA ASP A 117 20.05 16.86 -1.83
C ASP A 117 20.87 15.58 -1.60
N PRO A 118 21.47 15.01 -2.66
CA PRO A 118 22.23 13.77 -2.57
C PRO A 118 23.49 13.90 -1.70
N ASP A 119 24.04 15.11 -1.53
CA ASP A 119 25.27 15.33 -0.77
C ASP A 119 24.97 15.50 0.74
N ALA A 120 23.73 15.90 1.09
CA ALA A 120 23.26 16.02 2.47
C ALA A 120 22.60 14.74 3.02
N ALA A 121 22.18 13.82 2.15
CA ALA A 121 21.44 12.61 2.52
C ALA A 121 22.36 11.50 3.09
N THR A 122 22.81 11.65 4.34
CA THR A 122 23.58 10.64 5.06
C THR A 122 22.76 9.36 5.26
N GLY A 123 23.29 8.21 4.84
CA GLY A 123 22.60 6.91 4.94
C GLY A 123 21.67 6.57 3.78
N GLY A 124 21.78 7.28 2.66
CA GLY A 124 21.06 6.98 1.42
C GLY A 124 19.67 7.62 1.33
N PRO A 125 18.91 7.35 0.25
CA PRO A 125 17.64 8.01 -0.03
C PRO A 125 16.62 7.89 1.12
N LEU A 126 16.53 6.70 1.72
CA LEU A 126 15.55 6.44 2.78
C LEU A 126 15.80 7.25 4.05
N GLY A 127 17.06 7.56 4.36
CA GLY A 127 17.42 8.36 5.54
C GLY A 127 16.79 9.75 5.52
N TYR A 128 16.58 10.33 4.33
CA TYR A 128 15.94 11.63 4.17
C TYR A 128 14.44 11.54 3.87
N LEU A 129 14.03 10.62 2.98
CA LEU A 129 12.65 10.54 2.51
C LEU A 129 11.69 10.05 3.60
N VAL A 130 12.09 9.04 4.38
CA VAL A 130 11.20 8.42 5.39
C VAL A 130 10.78 9.41 6.49
N PRO A 131 11.68 10.20 7.11
CA PRO A 131 11.28 11.22 8.07
C PRO A 131 10.29 12.26 7.50
N SER A 132 10.48 12.68 6.24
CA SER A 132 9.58 13.64 5.59
C SER A 132 8.18 13.05 5.36
N VAL A 133 8.09 11.84 4.81
CA VAL A 133 6.82 11.13 4.60
C VAL A 133 6.09 10.93 5.92
N ARG A 134 6.82 10.47 6.95
CA ARG A 134 6.27 10.31 8.31
C ARG A 134 5.74 11.62 8.87
N GLY A 135 6.50 12.71 8.72
CA GLY A 135 6.10 14.03 9.19
C GLY A 135 4.78 14.48 8.56
N GLU A 136 4.59 14.24 7.27
CA GLU A 136 3.37 14.60 6.56
C GLU A 136 2.15 13.77 7.01
N ILE A 137 2.34 12.47 7.26
CA ILE A 137 1.30 11.60 7.85
C ILE A 137 0.91 12.12 9.24
N LEU A 138 1.89 12.38 10.11
CA LEU A 138 1.63 12.86 11.47
C LEU A 138 0.97 14.24 11.48
N ARG A 139 1.37 15.13 10.56
CA ARG A 139 0.74 16.43 10.37
C ARG A 139 -0.72 16.28 9.93
N TYR A 140 -1.02 15.42 8.95
CA TYR A 140 -2.39 15.12 8.54
C TYR A 140 -3.22 14.62 9.72
N LEU A 141 -2.74 13.61 10.44
CA LEU A 141 -3.44 13.06 11.61
C LEU A 141 -3.69 14.13 12.67
N ARG A 142 -2.70 14.96 12.99
CA ARG A 142 -2.84 16.06 13.95
C ARG A 142 -3.92 17.03 13.51
N ASP A 143 -3.86 17.50 12.27
CA ASP A 143 -4.77 18.52 11.74
C ASP A 143 -6.22 17.97 11.60
N HIS A 144 -6.40 16.64 11.49
CA HIS A 144 -7.71 15.98 11.29
C HIS A 144 -8.21 15.18 12.51
N SER A 145 -7.44 15.08 13.60
CA SER A 145 -7.83 14.37 14.83
C SER A 145 -8.59 15.27 15.82
N TRP A 146 -8.47 16.59 15.72
CA TRP A 146 -9.09 17.52 16.67
C TRP A 146 -10.58 17.81 16.43
N ALA A 147 -11.22 17.15 15.47
CA ALA A 147 -12.64 17.32 15.20
C ALA A 147 -13.56 16.23 15.79
N LEU A 148 -13.04 15.11 16.33
CA LEU A 148 -13.89 14.09 16.98
C LEU A 148 -13.27 13.48 18.25
N ARG A 149 -13.68 14.06 19.39
CA ARG A 149 -14.40 13.36 20.49
C ARG A 149 -13.72 12.11 21.05
N VAL A 150 -13.12 12.25 22.23
CA VAL A 150 -12.95 11.14 23.19
C VAL A 150 -14.31 10.46 23.37
N PRO A 151 -14.50 9.19 22.96
CA PRO A 151 -15.70 8.44 23.28
C PRO A 151 -15.84 8.35 24.80
N ARG A 152 -17.00 8.72 25.34
CA ARG A 152 -17.27 8.61 26.79
C ARG A 152 -17.08 7.18 27.31
N ASP A 153 -17.17 6.19 26.43
CA ASP A 153 -16.97 4.76 26.72
C ASP A 153 -15.52 4.43 27.16
N LEU A 154 -14.52 5.18 26.67
CA LEU A 154 -13.13 5.09 27.16
C LEU A 154 -12.95 5.71 28.55
N LYS A 155 -13.90 6.54 29.00
CA LYS A 155 -13.88 7.13 30.34
C LYS A 155 -14.50 6.19 31.39
N GLU A 156 -15.38 5.27 30.99
CA GLU A 156 -16.00 4.31 31.92
C GLU A 156 -15.23 3.00 32.07
N LEU A 157 -14.47 2.56 31.05
CA LEU A 157 -13.65 1.33 31.15
C LEU A 157 -12.45 1.50 32.12
N GLY A 158 -12.03 2.73 32.39
CA GLY A 158 -11.00 3.01 33.41
C GLY A 158 -11.52 2.97 34.85
N VAL A 159 -12.83 3.13 35.07
CA VAL A 159 -13.44 3.15 36.42
C VAL A 159 -13.72 1.73 36.93
N SER A 160 -13.90 0.76 36.03
CA SER A 160 -14.09 -0.66 36.39
C SER A 160 -12.79 -1.43 36.62
N ILE A 161 -11.65 -0.99 36.06
CA ILE A 161 -10.34 -1.62 36.32
C ILE A 161 -9.79 -1.24 37.71
N ASN A 162 -10.13 -0.07 38.26
CA ASN A 162 -9.65 0.33 39.59
C ASN A 162 -10.46 -0.24 40.77
N LYS A 163 -11.52 -1.02 40.51
CA LYS A 163 -12.29 -1.75 41.55
C LYS A 163 -11.91 -3.23 41.69
N ALA A 164 -11.05 -3.75 40.81
CA ALA A 164 -10.63 -5.16 40.84
C ALA A 164 -9.21 -5.37 41.41
N THR A 165 -8.47 -4.31 41.76
CA THR A 165 -7.11 -4.39 42.30
C THR A 165 -7.04 -4.13 43.82
N VAL A 166 -8.16 -3.87 44.48
CA VAL A 166 -8.24 -3.79 45.96
C VAL A 166 -9.16 -4.88 46.49
N VAL A 167 -8.90 -6.13 46.10
CA VAL A 167 -9.15 -7.32 46.92
C VAL A 167 -8.13 -8.37 46.48
N LEU A 168 -6.92 -8.29 47.05
CA LEU A 168 -6.05 -9.42 47.43
C LEU A 168 -4.96 -8.87 48.36
#